data_AF-A0AAJ0GU35-F1
#
_entry.id   AF-A0AAJ0GU35-F1
#
_cell.length_a   1.000
_cell.length_b   1.000
_cell.length_c   1.000
_cell.angle_alpha   90.00
_cell.angle_beta   90.00
_cell.angle_gamma   90.00
#
_symmetry.space_group_name_H-M   'P 1'
#
loop_
_entity.id
_entity.type
_entity.pdbx_description
1 polymer ?
#
loop_
_entity_poly.entity_id
_entity_poly.type
_entity_poly.pdbx_seq_one_letter_code
_entity_poly.pdbx_strand_id
1 'polypeptide(L)'
;MISPNTLYITLQYLQGANNNVEFHWGLYITDRSAPNGHFLSVIDANPPIMDLRMELREIENPTKAPRMVVCLKIATSPGLTALHSAASAVRLMENEHLPDGEHQWNSRVWVKEVLSALAKRGYIQMPWGLEQVEQNCLYTAKENIQSAGRPVVYNELAWLTRKVDGALNGPGPLVPKPRSRVELPTESPYAEAPAENSRPRAELPTGRSHEELPA
;
A
#
# COMPACT_ATOMS: atom_id res chain seq x y z
N MET A 1 1.27 -18.06 4.62
CA MET A 1 1.89 -17.32 5.74
C MET A 1 2.81 -16.26 5.15
N ILE A 2 2.94 -15.08 5.76
CA ILE A 2 3.91 -14.05 5.34
C ILE A 2 5.34 -14.53 5.66
N SER A 3 6.29 -14.28 4.76
CA SER A 3 7.70 -14.65 4.91
C SER A 3 8.52 -13.51 5.52
N PRO A 4 9.58 -13.81 6.28
CA PRO A 4 10.51 -12.81 6.79
C PRO A 4 11.36 -12.20 5.67
N ASN A 5 11.92 -11.03 5.92
CA ASN A 5 12.85 -10.29 5.03
C ASN A 5 12.34 -10.22 3.58
N THR A 6 11.06 -9.93 3.39
CA THR A 6 10.41 -9.97 2.08
C THR A 6 9.74 -8.64 1.76
N LEU A 7 9.82 -8.23 0.49
CA LEU A 7 9.04 -7.14 -0.07
C LEU A 7 7.85 -7.72 -0.84
N TYR A 8 6.65 -7.24 -0.50
CA TYR A 8 5.39 -7.61 -1.12
C TYR A 8 4.76 -6.40 -1.82
N ILE A 9 4.09 -6.65 -2.93
CA ILE A 9 3.01 -5.80 -3.44
C ILE A 9 1.71 -6.28 -2.80
N THR A 10 0.91 -5.36 -2.29
CA THR A 10 -0.38 -5.66 -1.68
C THR A 10 -1.49 -4.99 -2.47
N LEU A 11 -2.61 -5.70 -2.65
CA LEU A 11 -3.81 -5.14 -3.28
C LEU A 11 -4.98 -5.25 -2.29
N GLN A 12 -5.58 -4.11 -1.97
CA GLN A 12 -6.80 -4.02 -1.16
C GLN A 12 -7.98 -3.67 -2.07
N TYR A 13 -9.09 -4.37 -1.90
CA TYR A 13 -10.29 -4.12 -2.68
C TYR A 13 -10.91 -2.77 -2.33
N LEU A 14 -11.14 -1.94 -3.34
CA LEU A 14 -11.93 -0.73 -3.27
C LEU A 14 -13.25 -0.97 -3.98
N GLN A 15 -14.35 -0.69 -3.30
CA GLN A 15 -15.67 -0.73 -3.93
C GLN A 15 -15.83 0.53 -4.77
N GLY A 16 -15.60 0.41 -6.07
CA GLY A 16 -15.75 1.52 -7.02
C GLY A 16 -17.21 1.86 -7.31
N ALA A 17 -17.43 3.03 -7.89
CA ALA A 17 -18.73 3.38 -8.48
C ALA A 17 -19.08 2.41 -9.63
N ASN A 18 -20.37 2.15 -9.84
CA ASN A 18 -20.87 1.32 -10.94
C ASN A 18 -20.39 -0.15 -10.95
N ASN A 19 -20.10 -0.74 -9.78
CA ASN A 19 -19.57 -2.10 -9.65
C ASN A 19 -18.22 -2.32 -10.35
N ASN A 20 -17.47 -1.24 -10.63
CA ASN A 20 -16.10 -1.38 -11.09
C ASN A 20 -15.22 -1.87 -9.94
N VAL A 21 -14.47 -2.93 -10.20
CA VAL A 21 -13.49 -3.47 -9.26
C VAL A 21 -12.23 -2.64 -9.36
N GLU A 22 -11.94 -1.90 -8.30
CA GLU A 22 -10.70 -1.15 -8.14
C GLU A 22 -9.87 -1.73 -7.00
N PHE A 23 -8.57 -1.48 -7.05
CA PHE A 23 -7.65 -1.92 -6.02
C PHE A 23 -6.79 -0.75 -5.55
N HIS A 24 -6.64 -0.63 -4.24
CA HIS A 24 -5.60 0.18 -3.64
C HIS A 24 -4.30 -0.60 -3.60
N TRP A 25 -3.23 -0.01 -4.12
CA TRP A 25 -1.92 -0.64 -4.15
C TRP A 25 -1.07 -0.14 -2.99
N GLY A 26 -0.29 -1.05 -2.42
CA GLY A 26 0.69 -0.75 -1.39
C GLY A 26 1.91 -1.64 -1.51
N LEU A 27 2.95 -1.26 -0.80
CA LEU A 27 4.14 -2.04 -0.56
C LEU A 27 4.15 -2.47 0.89
N TYR A 28 4.42 -3.75 1.13
CA TYR A 28 4.56 -4.29 2.46
C TYR A 28 5.92 -4.94 2.62
N ILE A 29 6.66 -4.54 3.65
CA ILE A 29 8.00 -5.03 3.92
C ILE A 29 8.05 -5.70 5.28
N THR A 30 8.64 -6.89 5.32
CA THR A 30 8.92 -7.61 6.56
C THR A 30 10.42 -7.59 6.87
N ASP A 31 10.71 -7.70 8.15
CA ASP A 31 12.05 -8.00 8.66
C ASP A 31 12.11 -9.46 9.16
N ARG A 32 12.98 -9.75 10.13
CA ARG A 32 13.12 -11.10 10.72
C ARG A 32 11.90 -11.53 11.53
N SER A 33 11.06 -10.59 11.97
CA SER A 33 9.94 -10.77 12.90
C SER A 33 8.58 -10.91 12.21
N ALA A 34 8.55 -11.40 10.96
CA ALA A 34 7.30 -11.68 10.26
C ALA A 34 6.31 -12.49 11.15
N PRO A 35 5.00 -12.16 11.12
CA PRO A 35 4.35 -11.35 10.11
C PRO A 35 4.41 -9.84 10.34
N ASN A 36 5.04 -9.32 11.40
CA ASN A 36 5.17 -7.88 11.65
C ASN A 36 6.00 -7.19 10.56
N GLY A 37 5.70 -5.92 10.30
CA GLY A 37 6.40 -5.15 9.28
C GLY A 37 5.80 -3.77 9.04
N HIS A 38 6.16 -3.19 7.90
CA HIS A 38 5.78 -1.83 7.54
C HIS A 38 5.00 -1.82 6.23
N PHE A 39 3.87 -1.13 6.23
CA PHE A 39 3.02 -0.89 5.09
C PHE A 39 3.24 0.53 4.58
N LEU A 40 3.55 0.65 3.29
CA LEU A 40 3.76 1.90 2.58
C LEU A 40 2.74 2.02 1.46
N SER A 41 1.97 3.10 1.43
CA SER A 41 1.05 3.39 0.32
C SER A 41 0.91 4.90 0.12
N VAL A 42 0.14 5.31 -0.88
CA VAL A 42 -0.30 6.70 -1.00
C VAL A 42 -1.80 6.78 -0.81
N ILE A 43 -2.26 7.64 0.09
CA ILE A 43 -3.67 7.81 0.40
C ILE A 43 -4.14 9.19 -0.07
N ASP A 44 -5.42 9.29 -0.45
CA ASP A 44 -6.04 10.58 -0.70
C ASP A 44 -6.30 11.29 0.64
N ALA A 45 -5.60 12.40 0.86
CA ALA A 45 -5.68 13.14 2.11
C ALA A 45 -6.91 14.04 2.19
N ASN A 46 -7.41 14.52 1.05
CA ASN A 46 -8.39 15.60 0.97
C ASN A 46 -9.45 15.40 -0.12
N PRO A 47 -10.29 14.35 -0.06
CA PRO A 47 -11.41 14.23 -0.99
C PRO A 47 -12.29 15.50 -0.93
N PRO A 48 -12.66 16.15 -2.05
CA PRO A 48 -12.64 15.66 -3.43
C PRO A 48 -11.41 16.06 -4.26
N ILE A 49 -10.49 16.85 -3.69
CA ILE A 49 -9.28 17.30 -4.39
C ILE A 49 -8.28 16.17 -4.22
N MET A 50 -8.10 15.36 -5.27
CA MET A 50 -7.15 14.24 -5.25
C MET A 50 -5.76 14.76 -4.85
N ASP A 51 -5.40 14.54 -3.59
CA ASP A 51 -4.18 15.04 -2.95
C ASP A 51 -3.50 13.85 -2.28
N LEU A 52 -2.75 13.11 -3.11
CA LEU A 52 -2.13 11.87 -2.68
C LEU A 52 -0.92 12.19 -1.81
N ARG A 53 -0.90 11.63 -0.60
CA ARG A 53 0.26 11.68 0.29
C ARG A 53 0.76 10.28 0.60
N MET A 54 2.07 10.15 0.72
CA MET A 54 2.68 8.91 1.20
C MET A 54 2.27 8.68 2.66
N GLU A 55 1.89 7.44 2.95
CA GLU A 55 1.58 6.95 4.28
C GLU A 55 2.49 5.75 4.60
N LEU A 56 3.18 5.83 5.73
CA LEU A 56 3.95 4.75 6.33
C LEU A 56 3.29 4.33 7.63
N ARG A 57 2.94 3.05 7.76
CA ARG A 57 2.36 2.49 8.98
C ARG A 57 3.07 1.19 9.36
N GLU A 58 3.26 0.98 10.64
CA GLU A 58 3.60 -0.34 11.17
C GLU A 58 2.33 -1.20 11.22
N ILE A 59 2.42 -2.45 10.79
CA ILE A 59 1.31 -3.41 10.87
C ILE A 59 1.79 -4.74 11.44
N GLU A 60 1.00 -5.30 12.37
CA GLU A 60 1.31 -6.57 13.01
C GLU A 60 1.18 -7.75 12.02
N ASN A 61 0.13 -7.73 11.19
CA ASN A 61 -0.08 -8.78 10.20
C ASN A 61 -0.99 -8.30 9.05
N PRO A 62 -0.51 -8.23 7.79
CA PRO A 62 -1.33 -7.81 6.66
C PRO A 62 -2.49 -8.78 6.37
N THR A 63 -2.45 -10.03 6.84
CA THR A 63 -3.54 -10.98 6.63
C THR A 63 -4.77 -10.70 7.50
N LYS A 64 -4.64 -9.79 8.47
CA LYS A 64 -5.76 -9.30 9.30
C LYS A 64 -6.36 -8.01 8.73
N ALA A 65 -5.75 -7.39 7.72
CA ALA A 65 -6.20 -6.12 7.20
C ALA A 65 -7.55 -6.27 6.46
N PRO A 66 -8.56 -5.44 6.80
CA PRO A 66 -9.85 -5.48 6.13
C PRO A 66 -9.64 -5.16 4.65
N ARG A 67 -10.39 -5.84 3.78
CA ARG A 67 -10.34 -5.68 2.31
C ARG A 67 -9.04 -6.07 1.63
N MET A 68 -7.99 -6.50 2.36
CA MET A 68 -6.79 -7.05 1.73
C MET A 68 -7.17 -8.30 0.91
N VAL A 69 -6.75 -8.35 -0.35
CA VAL A 69 -7.09 -9.43 -1.29
C VAL A 69 -5.90 -10.35 -1.50
N VAL A 70 -4.72 -9.77 -1.74
CA VAL A 70 -3.49 -10.54 -1.97
C VAL A 70 -2.27 -9.84 -1.39
N CYS A 71 -1.29 -10.64 -0.98
CA CYS A 71 0.08 -10.20 -0.70
C CYS A 71 1.03 -10.97 -1.63
N LEU A 72 1.67 -10.27 -2.55
CA LEU A 72 2.44 -10.83 -3.66
C LEU A 72 3.93 -10.53 -3.46
N LYS A 73 4.73 -11.54 -3.12
CA LYS A 73 6.18 -11.35 -3.01
C LYS A 73 6.73 -10.87 -4.35
N ILE A 74 7.54 -9.82 -4.32
CA ILE A 74 8.23 -9.30 -5.51
C ILE A 74 9.76 -9.40 -5.39
N ALA A 75 10.31 -9.26 -4.18
CA ALA A 75 11.75 -9.32 -3.95
C ALA A 75 12.09 -9.64 -2.48
N THR A 76 13.37 -9.85 -2.21
CA THR A 76 13.91 -9.75 -0.85
C THR A 76 13.75 -8.32 -0.34
N SER A 77 13.47 -8.16 0.95
CA SER A 77 13.34 -6.87 1.62
C SER A 77 14.63 -6.06 1.47
N PRO A 78 14.58 -4.82 0.90
CA PRO A 78 15.73 -3.93 0.88
C PRO A 78 15.96 -3.22 2.24
N GLY A 79 15.13 -3.50 3.25
CA GLY A 79 15.06 -2.75 4.50
C GLY A 79 14.23 -1.47 4.40
N LEU A 80 13.71 -1.01 5.55
CA LEU A 80 12.79 0.12 5.63
C LEU A 80 13.44 1.42 5.14
N THR A 81 14.71 1.67 5.49
CA THR A 81 15.43 2.89 5.09
C THR A 81 15.54 3.03 3.58
N ALA A 82 15.90 1.96 2.88
CA ALA A 82 16.03 1.96 1.42
C ALA A 82 14.65 2.12 0.75
N LEU A 83 13.63 1.43 1.25
CA LEU A 83 12.25 1.56 0.78
C LEU A 83 11.74 3.01 0.93
N HIS A 84 11.88 3.59 2.12
CA HIS A 84 11.45 4.95 2.40
C HIS A 84 12.22 5.98 1.56
N SER A 85 13.53 5.79 1.39
CA SER A 85 14.36 6.66 0.53
C SER A 85 13.95 6.61 -0.94
N ALA A 86 13.63 5.42 -1.46
CA ALA A 86 13.13 5.28 -2.83
C ALA A 86 11.74 5.92 -2.99
N ALA A 87 10.85 5.67 -2.03
CA ALA A 87 9.51 6.23 -2.03
C ALA A 87 9.48 7.76 -1.95
N SER A 88 10.33 8.34 -1.10
CA SER A 88 10.46 9.80 -0.94
C SER A 88 11.07 10.49 -2.17
N ALA A 89 11.70 9.75 -3.07
CA ALA A 89 12.26 10.30 -4.31
C ALA A 89 11.24 10.35 -5.46
N VAL A 90 10.08 9.71 -5.31
CA VAL A 90 8.99 9.79 -6.29
C VAL A 90 8.35 11.18 -6.18
N ARG A 91 8.30 11.90 -7.31
CA ARG A 91 7.72 13.24 -7.46
C ARG A 91 6.19 13.17 -7.54
N LEU A 92 5.58 12.64 -6.49
CA LEU A 92 4.14 12.42 -6.40
C LEU A 92 3.38 13.74 -6.56
N MET A 93 2.28 13.71 -7.33
CA MET A 93 1.44 14.88 -7.68
C MET A 93 2.09 15.92 -8.61
N GLU A 94 3.35 15.76 -9.02
CA GLU A 94 3.96 16.64 -10.02
C GLU A 94 3.62 16.14 -11.44
N ASN A 95 2.77 16.86 -12.18
CA ASN A 95 2.31 16.44 -13.52
C ASN A 95 3.45 16.27 -14.53
N GLU A 96 4.50 17.07 -14.44
CA GLU A 96 5.70 16.98 -15.30
C GLU A 96 6.49 15.68 -15.08
N HIS A 97 6.25 15.01 -13.96
CA HIS A 97 6.89 13.75 -13.58
C HIS A 97 5.96 12.54 -13.68
N LEU A 98 4.73 12.73 -14.20
CA LEU A 98 3.81 11.63 -14.44
C LEU A 98 4.40 10.70 -15.52
N PRO A 99 4.51 9.38 -15.27
CA PRO A 99 5.08 8.46 -16.25
C PRO A 99 4.30 8.43 -17.56
N ASP A 100 5.02 8.24 -18.68
CA ASP A 100 4.42 8.18 -20.02
C ASP A 100 3.29 7.13 -20.09
N GLY A 101 2.16 7.53 -20.68
CA GLY A 101 0.97 6.69 -20.81
C GLY A 101 0.04 6.68 -19.60
N GLU A 102 0.44 7.28 -18.47
CA GLU A 102 -0.43 7.45 -17.32
C GLU A 102 -1.24 8.75 -17.43
N HIS A 103 -2.51 8.70 -17.03
CA HIS A 103 -3.40 9.87 -17.09
C HIS A 103 -3.41 10.70 -15.82
N GLN A 104 -3.11 10.07 -14.68
CA GLN A 104 -3.08 10.72 -13.37
C GLN A 104 -2.28 9.89 -12.37
N TRP A 105 -1.77 10.55 -11.33
CA TRP A 105 -1.22 9.87 -10.16
C TRP A 105 -2.32 9.08 -9.43
N ASN A 106 -1.97 7.89 -8.98
CA ASN A 106 -2.78 7.02 -8.11
C ASN A 106 -1.85 6.02 -7.40
N SER A 107 -2.39 5.22 -6.49
CA SER A 107 -1.57 4.28 -5.70
C SER A 107 -0.84 3.24 -6.55
N ARG A 108 -1.43 2.80 -7.67
CA ARG A 108 -0.76 1.88 -8.61
C ARG A 108 0.44 2.54 -9.28
N VAL A 109 0.27 3.73 -9.87
CA VAL A 109 1.35 4.47 -10.55
C VAL A 109 2.48 4.74 -9.57
N TRP A 110 2.14 5.20 -8.37
CA TRP A 110 3.14 5.44 -7.33
C TRP A 110 3.92 4.17 -6.96
N VAL A 111 3.25 3.04 -6.71
CA VAL A 111 3.94 1.77 -6.40
C VAL A 111 4.91 1.37 -7.52
N LYS A 112 4.52 1.50 -8.80
CA LYS A 112 5.41 1.22 -9.94
C LYS A 112 6.65 2.09 -9.93
N GLU A 113 6.50 3.39 -9.67
CA GLU A 113 7.63 4.32 -9.60
C GLU A 113 8.56 4.01 -8.42
N VAL A 114 8.02 3.61 -7.26
CA VAL A 114 8.85 3.16 -6.13
C VAL A 114 9.65 1.91 -6.49
N LEU A 115 9.02 0.92 -7.12
CA LEU A 115 9.70 -0.30 -7.58
C LEU A 115 10.77 -0.01 -8.63
N SER A 116 10.47 0.89 -9.58
CA SER A 116 11.42 1.41 -10.57
C SER A 116 12.64 2.06 -9.91
N ALA A 117 12.41 2.93 -8.92
CA ALA A 117 13.48 3.59 -8.17
C ALA A 117 14.33 2.59 -7.36
N LEU A 118 13.72 1.61 -6.70
CA LEU A 118 14.43 0.54 -5.99
C LEU A 118 15.31 -0.28 -6.94
N ALA A 119 14.77 -0.66 -8.10
CA ALA A 119 15.49 -1.44 -9.11
C ALA A 119 16.66 -0.66 -9.72
N LYS A 120 16.45 0.61 -10.11
CA LYS A 120 17.49 1.50 -10.67
C LYS A 120 18.65 1.72 -9.70
N ARG A 121 18.39 1.72 -8.39
CA ARG A 121 19.40 1.85 -7.34
C ARG A 121 20.06 0.52 -6.95
N GLY A 122 19.63 -0.61 -7.54
CA GLY A 122 20.16 -1.94 -7.23
C GLY A 122 19.72 -2.50 -5.88
N TYR A 123 18.71 -1.92 -5.23
CA TYR A 123 18.20 -2.42 -3.94
C TYR A 123 17.36 -3.69 -4.09
N ILE A 124 16.71 -3.86 -5.24
CA ILE A 124 16.00 -5.08 -5.60
C ILE A 124 16.35 -5.47 -7.03
N GLN A 125 16.30 -6.76 -7.32
CA GLN A 125 16.33 -7.25 -8.69
C GLN A 125 14.91 -7.56 -9.13
N MET A 126 14.43 -6.87 -10.16
CA MET A 126 13.10 -7.12 -10.73
C MET A 126 13.19 -8.29 -11.72
N PRO A 127 12.47 -9.39 -11.49
CA PRO A 127 12.55 -10.57 -12.36
C PRO A 127 11.81 -10.38 -13.70
N TRP A 128 10.91 -9.40 -13.79
CA TRP A 128 10.17 -9.03 -15.01
C TRP A 128 10.01 -7.51 -15.12
N GLY A 129 9.57 -7.03 -16.29
CA GLY A 129 9.20 -5.63 -16.51
C GLY A 129 7.99 -5.21 -15.68
N LEU A 130 7.89 -3.91 -15.35
CA LEU A 130 6.86 -3.38 -14.45
C LEU A 130 5.44 -3.54 -15.03
N GLU A 131 5.29 -3.48 -16.35
CA GLU A 131 4.00 -3.68 -17.05
C GLU A 131 3.50 -5.12 -16.85
N GLN A 132 4.41 -6.09 -16.95
CA GLN A 132 4.07 -7.51 -16.74
C GLN A 132 3.77 -7.79 -15.26
N VAL A 133 4.51 -7.18 -14.35
CA VAL A 133 4.23 -7.23 -12.90
C VAL A 133 2.84 -6.69 -12.63
N GLU A 134 2.50 -5.54 -13.21
CA GLU A 134 1.21 -4.89 -13.04
C GLU A 134 0.05 -5.77 -13.52
N GLN A 135 0.14 -6.27 -14.75
CA GLN A 135 -0.88 -7.14 -15.34
C GLN A 135 -1.14 -8.38 -14.48
N ASN A 136 -0.07 -9.03 -14.02
CA ASN A 136 -0.17 -10.23 -13.18
C ASN A 136 -0.68 -9.93 -11.78
N CYS A 137 -0.35 -8.77 -11.20
CA CYS A 137 -0.92 -8.31 -9.93
C CYS A 137 -2.44 -8.16 -10.04
N LEU A 138 -2.92 -7.45 -11.06
CA LEU A 138 -4.35 -7.24 -11.28
C LEU A 138 -5.08 -8.55 -11.56
N TYR A 139 -4.52 -9.42 -12.39
CA TYR A 139 -5.10 -10.73 -12.68
C TYR A 139 -5.25 -11.55 -11.39
N THR A 140 -4.17 -11.65 -10.61
CA THR A 140 -4.14 -12.42 -9.37
C THR A 140 -5.12 -11.85 -8.33
N ALA A 141 -5.21 -10.52 -8.19
CA ALA A 141 -6.17 -9.91 -7.27
C ALA A 141 -7.63 -10.13 -7.72
N LYS A 142 -7.93 -10.06 -9.02
CA LYS A 142 -9.27 -10.32 -9.55
C LYS A 142 -9.73 -11.75 -9.29
N GLU A 143 -8.85 -12.74 -9.47
CA GLU A 143 -9.17 -14.15 -9.16
C GLU A 143 -9.45 -14.38 -7.67
N ASN A 144 -8.81 -13.61 -6.79
CA ASN A 144 -8.92 -13.76 -5.35
C ASN A 144 -9.86 -12.74 -4.69
N ILE A 145 -10.62 -11.95 -5.47
CA ILE A 145 -11.45 -10.86 -4.93
C ILE A 145 -12.47 -11.34 -3.88
N GLN A 146 -12.98 -12.57 -4.04
CA GLN A 146 -13.92 -13.20 -3.10
C GLN A 146 -13.28 -13.52 -1.74
N SER A 147 -11.95 -13.44 -1.65
CA SER A 147 -11.17 -13.61 -0.43
C SER A 147 -10.79 -12.28 0.23
N ALA A 148 -11.41 -11.16 -0.15
CA ALA A 148 -11.17 -9.87 0.49
C ALA A 148 -11.37 -9.95 2.03
N GLY A 149 -10.37 -9.48 2.79
CA GLY A 149 -10.31 -9.62 4.26
C GLY A 149 -9.73 -10.96 4.75
N ARG A 150 -9.42 -11.88 3.84
CA ARG A 150 -8.69 -13.14 4.08
C ARG A 150 -7.67 -13.34 2.94
N PRO A 151 -6.66 -12.45 2.84
CA PRO A 151 -5.86 -12.37 1.64
C PRO A 151 -5.05 -13.63 1.38
N VAL A 152 -4.90 -13.96 0.10
CA VAL A 152 -4.01 -15.04 -0.35
C VAL A 152 -2.58 -14.50 -0.41
N VAL A 153 -1.65 -15.22 0.22
CA VAL A 153 -0.24 -14.85 0.28
C VAL A 153 0.57 -15.70 -0.69
N TYR A 154 1.24 -15.05 -1.63
CA TYR A 154 2.13 -15.67 -2.62
C TYR A 154 3.58 -15.38 -2.24
N ASN A 155 4.27 -16.38 -1.69
CA ASN A 155 5.69 -16.29 -1.29
C ASN A 155 6.67 -16.69 -2.39
N GLU A 156 6.16 -17.15 -3.52
CA GLU A 156 6.94 -17.57 -4.66
C GLU A 156 6.64 -16.68 -5.86
N LEU A 157 7.61 -16.53 -6.76
CA LEU A 157 7.48 -15.66 -7.94
C LEU A 157 6.65 -16.29 -9.07
N ALA A 158 6.11 -17.50 -8.88
CA ALA A 158 5.33 -18.21 -9.90
C ALA A 158 4.04 -17.48 -10.33
N TRP A 159 3.55 -16.51 -9.53
CA TRP A 159 2.41 -15.67 -9.93
C TRP A 159 2.75 -14.73 -11.09
N LEU A 160 4.03 -14.45 -11.34
CA LEU A 160 4.51 -13.57 -12.42
C LEU A 160 4.67 -14.30 -13.77
N THR A 161 4.75 -15.64 -13.76
CA THR A 161 4.90 -16.44 -14.98
C THR A 161 3.56 -16.86 -15.60
N ARG A 162 2.44 -16.39 -15.05
CA ARG A 162 1.13 -16.73 -15.59
C ARG A 162 1.01 -16.16 -16.99
N LYS A 163 0.76 -17.04 -17.96
CA LYS A 163 0.43 -16.62 -19.31
C LYS A 163 -0.92 -15.92 -19.23
N VAL A 164 -0.91 -14.60 -19.41
CA VAL A 164 -2.13 -13.88 -19.72
C VAL A 164 -2.46 -14.27 -21.15
N ASP A 165 -3.29 -15.31 -21.30
CA ASP A 165 -3.74 -15.78 -22.61
C ASP A 165 -4.61 -14.70 -23.28
N GLY A 166 -3.97 -13.71 -23.90
CA GLY A 166 -4.49 -12.81 -24.95
C GLY A 166 -5.81 -12.03 -24.73
N ALA A 167 -6.51 -12.17 -23.61
CA ALA A 167 -7.94 -11.86 -23.51
C ALA A 167 -8.30 -10.56 -22.77
N LEU A 168 -7.36 -9.62 -22.58
CA LEU A 168 -7.72 -8.30 -22.01
C LEU A 168 -8.19 -7.27 -23.07
N ASN A 169 -8.31 -7.66 -24.35
CA ASN A 169 -8.91 -6.83 -25.41
C ASN A 169 -10.38 -7.20 -25.75
N GLY A 170 -11.06 -8.00 -24.92
CA GLY A 170 -12.50 -8.27 -25.07
C GLY A 170 -13.36 -7.29 -24.23
N PRO A 171 -14.47 -6.75 -24.76
CA PRO A 171 -15.41 -6.02 -23.94
C PRO A 171 -16.27 -7.02 -23.16
N GLY A 172 -16.15 -7.05 -21.83
CA GLY A 172 -17.14 -7.70 -20.98
C GLY A 172 -16.59 -8.29 -19.69
N PRO A 173 -17.20 -7.96 -18.52
CA PRO A 173 -16.84 -8.59 -17.27
C PRO A 173 -17.26 -10.06 -17.31
N LEU A 174 -16.39 -10.95 -16.83
CA LEU A 174 -16.82 -12.27 -16.38
C LEU A 174 -17.81 -12.03 -15.24
N VAL A 175 -19.11 -12.04 -15.56
CA VAL A 175 -20.17 -12.07 -14.55
C VAL A 175 -19.92 -13.32 -13.72
N PRO A 176 -19.50 -13.19 -12.44
CA PRO A 176 -19.39 -14.36 -11.59
C PRO A 176 -20.80 -14.93 -11.44
N LYS A 177 -20.93 -16.25 -11.63
CA LYS A 177 -22.14 -17.01 -11.31
C LYS A 177 -22.67 -16.52 -9.95
N PRO A 178 -23.96 -16.15 -9.82
CA PRO A 178 -24.51 -15.69 -8.56
C PRO A 178 -24.43 -16.84 -7.55
N ARG A 179 -23.46 -16.77 -6.64
CA ARG A 179 -23.47 -17.51 -5.39
C ARG A 179 -23.78 -16.50 -4.30
N SER A 180 -24.61 -16.96 -3.36
CA SER A 180 -25.21 -16.26 -2.23
C SER A 180 -24.54 -14.93 -1.88
N ARG A 181 -25.30 -13.84 -1.98
CA ARG A 181 -24.95 -12.47 -1.60
C ARG A 181 -24.28 -12.49 -0.22
N VAL A 182 -22.95 -12.39 -0.19
CA VAL A 182 -22.23 -12.06 1.04
C VAL A 182 -22.45 -10.56 1.21
N GLU A 183 -23.27 -10.18 2.18
CA GLU A 183 -23.40 -8.78 2.57
C GLU A 183 -22.05 -8.33 3.15
N LEU A 184 -21.31 -7.54 2.37
CA LEU A 184 -20.09 -6.92 2.83
C LEU A 184 -20.45 -5.76 3.79
N PRO A 185 -19.69 -5.55 4.87
CA PRO A 185 -19.94 -4.44 5.80
C PRO A 185 -19.81 -3.09 5.08
N THR A 186 -20.87 -2.28 5.13
CA THR A 186 -21.01 -0.96 4.47
C THR A 186 -20.31 0.18 5.22
N GLU A 187 -19.24 -0.09 5.97
CA GLU A 187 -18.56 0.96 6.73
C GLU A 187 -17.58 1.74 5.84
N SER A 188 -17.72 3.06 5.87
CA SER A 188 -16.83 4.01 5.19
C SER A 188 -15.39 3.87 5.72
N PRO A 189 -14.36 3.80 4.86
CA PRO A 189 -12.97 3.56 5.28
C PRO A 189 -12.30 4.75 5.98
N TYR A 190 -13.01 5.86 6.18
CA TYR A 190 -12.48 7.10 6.76
C TYR A 190 -13.21 7.51 8.04
N ALA A 191 -13.61 6.54 8.88
CA ALA A 191 -13.94 6.88 10.26
C ALA A 191 -12.64 7.39 10.92
N GLU A 192 -12.58 8.69 11.16
CA GLU A 192 -11.49 9.37 11.85
C GLU A 192 -11.05 8.57 13.07
N ALA A 193 -9.75 8.32 13.17
CA ALA A 193 -9.18 7.92 14.46
C ALA A 193 -9.59 8.99 15.48
N PRO A 194 -10.15 8.63 16.65
CA PRO A 194 -10.52 9.61 17.66
C PRO A 194 -9.30 10.45 18.01
N ALA A 195 -9.44 11.77 17.89
CA ALA A 195 -8.39 12.73 18.23
C ALA A 195 -7.81 12.38 19.60
N GLU A 196 -6.52 12.02 19.63
CA GLU A 196 -5.80 11.77 20.86
C GLU A 196 -5.81 13.04 21.71
N ASN A 197 -6.62 12.97 22.76
CA ASN A 197 -6.57 13.66 24.03
C ASN A 197 -5.35 14.60 24.19
N SER A 198 -5.65 15.91 24.14
CA SER A 198 -4.79 16.99 24.57
C SER A 198 -4.19 16.68 25.95
N ARG A 199 -2.89 16.36 26.00
CA ARG A 199 -2.16 16.29 27.27
C ARG A 199 -2.08 17.70 27.88
N PRO A 200 -2.36 17.86 29.18
CA PRO A 200 -2.19 19.15 29.84
C PRO A 200 -0.71 19.55 29.83
N ARG A 201 -0.48 20.81 29.42
CA ARG A 201 0.79 21.51 29.44
C ARG A 201 1.29 21.58 30.87
N ALA A 202 2.42 20.93 31.18
CA ALA A 202 3.08 21.06 32.47
C ALA A 202 3.53 22.53 32.65
N GLU A 203 3.03 23.17 33.70
CA GLU A 203 3.48 24.50 34.12
C GLU A 203 4.90 24.42 34.68
N LEU A 204 5.79 25.25 34.14
CA LEU A 204 7.16 25.42 34.62
C LEU A 204 7.15 26.19 35.95
N PRO A 205 7.87 25.75 36.99
CA PRO A 205 8.01 26.51 38.22
C PRO A 205 8.90 27.74 37.99
N THR A 206 8.34 28.93 38.14
CA THR A 206 9.08 30.19 38.23
C THR A 206 9.70 30.31 39.62
N GLY A 207 10.92 29.80 39.78
CA GLY A 207 11.76 30.09 40.94
C GLY A 207 12.39 31.48 40.81
N ARG A 208 11.92 32.45 41.60
CA ARG A 208 12.61 33.73 41.81
C ARG A 208 13.54 33.61 43.01
N SER A 209 14.82 33.82 42.75
CA SER A 209 15.87 34.01 43.75
C SER A 209 15.69 35.36 44.44
N HIS A 210 15.69 35.36 45.77
CA HIS A 210 16.01 36.53 46.59
C HIS A 210 17.05 36.07 47.60
N GLU A 211 18.30 36.45 47.37
CA GLU A 211 19.42 36.25 48.27
C GLU A 211 19.77 37.64 48.81
N GLU A 212 19.40 37.90 50.07
CA GLU A 212 19.81 39.09 50.81
C GLU A 212 21.21 38.87 51.38
N LEU A 213 22.13 39.77 51.04
CA LEU A 213 23.44 39.92 51.68
C LEU A 213 23.29 40.85 52.89
N PRO A 214 23.80 40.49 54.08
CA PRO A 214 24.01 41.45 55.16
C PRO A 214 25.39 42.11 55.05
N ALA A 215 25.43 43.39 55.45
CA ALA A 215 26.64 44.17 55.71
C ALA A 215 27.12 43.95 57.16
#